data_AF-A0A0L7N3R9-F1
#
_entry.id   AF-A0A0L7N3R9-F1
#
_cell.length_a   1.000
_cell.length_b   1.000
_cell.length_c   1.000
_cell.angle_alpha   90.00
_cell.angle_beta   90.00
_cell.angle_gamma   90.00
#
_symmetry.space_group_name_H-M   'P 1'
#
loop_
_entity.id
_entity.type
_entity.pdbx_description
1 polymer ?
#
loop_
_entity_poly.entity_id
_entity_poly.type
_entity_poly.pdbx_seq_one_letter_code
_entity_poly.pdbx_strand_id
1 'polypeptide(L)'
;MHTQPLTSLPRPGSQLGMTAPVRQQAGADQGVRPVLHATGSPHVSAIQIPGVWRGTDWQLGACRNVWPSGHAALDCELPGGGWPGNALIQLQQPAHCHAEWALLLPALAAGVRQHAASRGDARMGQLVLVAPPYLPFAPALQAAGIDAKRLCAVQPGRSAQDLAWACEQALHCRDVLAVLAWLPELPASTLRRLQLAAASQGRPLWLWQESQAEPHSSPAALRLRLERVTADSAAQQAPGLQIQILKRRGPLLERPIPLPLSQWAWQPVLQAQAQRHARQSEEAAMLMQGRMTAAAPATASPWMTEA
;
A
#
# COMPACT_ATOMS: atom_id res chain seq x y z
N MET A 1 -41.19 -18.79 47.58
CA MET A 1 -42.34 -18.19 48.29
C MET A 1 -42.42 -16.73 47.88
N HIS A 2 -43.57 -16.33 47.31
CA HIS A 2 -44.30 -15.06 47.45
C HIS A 2 -43.53 -13.71 47.55
N THR A 3 -43.89 -12.59 46.91
CA THR A 3 -44.81 -12.18 45.83
C THR A 3 -44.63 -10.66 45.67
N GLN A 4 -44.68 -10.17 44.42
CA GLN A 4 -45.15 -8.85 43.95
C GLN A 4 -44.42 -7.54 44.33
N PRO A 5 -44.50 -6.55 43.42
CA PRO A 5 -45.34 -5.39 43.74
C PRO A 5 -46.27 -4.90 42.60
N LEU A 6 -47.44 -4.44 43.05
CA LEU A 6 -48.24 -3.25 42.69
C LEU A 6 -48.69 -2.98 41.24
N THR A 7 -49.99 -3.26 41.10
CA THR A 7 -51.07 -2.70 40.28
C THR A 7 -50.96 -1.21 39.87
N SER A 8 -51.23 -0.92 38.59
CA SER A 8 -52.09 0.20 38.19
C SER A 8 -52.84 -0.12 36.88
N LEU A 9 -54.12 0.26 36.85
CA LEU A 9 -55.15 0.14 35.80
C LEU A 9 -55.79 1.56 35.70
N PRO A 10 -56.71 1.86 34.76
CA PRO A 10 -56.72 1.74 33.30
C PRO A 10 -57.23 3.04 32.61
N ARG A 11 -57.51 2.99 31.29
CA ARG A 11 -58.58 3.68 30.49
C ARG A 11 -58.08 4.37 29.19
N PRO A 12 -58.93 4.65 28.17
CA PRO A 12 -59.34 3.70 27.13
C PRO A 12 -59.39 4.32 25.69
N GLY A 13 -59.78 3.50 24.71
CA GLY A 13 -60.41 3.95 23.46
C GLY A 13 -59.44 4.10 22.27
N SER A 14 -59.79 3.80 21.02
CA SER A 14 -61.01 3.25 20.40
C SER A 14 -60.61 2.73 19.01
N GLN A 15 -61.49 1.92 18.43
CA GLN A 15 -61.30 1.06 17.27
C GLN A 15 -61.14 1.73 15.90
N LEU A 16 -60.37 1.04 15.06
CA LEU A 16 -60.66 0.61 13.68
C LEU A 16 -61.92 1.14 12.97
N GLY A 17 -61.72 1.61 11.74
CA GLY A 17 -62.75 1.72 10.70
C GLY A 17 -62.12 1.62 9.31
N MET A 18 -62.24 0.45 8.69
CA MET A 18 -61.91 0.20 7.28
C MET A 18 -62.88 0.95 6.35
N THR A 19 -62.43 1.34 5.16
CA THR A 19 -63.12 1.05 3.88
C THR A 19 -62.27 1.47 2.68
N ALA A 20 -62.02 0.52 1.79
CA ALA A 20 -61.57 0.77 0.42
C ALA A 20 -62.72 1.35 -0.43
N PRO A 21 -62.42 1.89 -1.62
CA PRO A 21 -62.92 1.15 -2.78
C PRO A 21 -61.95 1.05 -3.96
N VAL A 22 -62.32 0.12 -4.83
CA VAL A 22 -61.67 -0.40 -6.03
C VAL A 22 -61.93 0.49 -7.25
N ARG A 23 -60.82 0.80 -7.96
CA ARG A 23 -60.58 0.83 -9.43
C ARG A 23 -61.66 1.38 -10.38
N GLN A 24 -61.29 2.41 -11.14
CA GLN A 24 -61.67 2.57 -12.55
C GLN A 24 -60.46 3.02 -13.40
N GLN A 25 -60.29 2.38 -14.55
CA GLN A 25 -59.33 2.68 -15.61
C GLN A 25 -59.93 3.74 -16.55
N ALA A 26 -59.11 4.66 -17.06
CA ALA A 26 -59.11 5.13 -18.46
C ALA A 26 -58.08 6.26 -18.65
N GLY A 27 -57.47 6.32 -19.83
CA GLY A 27 -56.88 7.55 -20.36
C GLY A 27 -55.37 7.49 -20.57
N ALA A 28 -54.96 7.07 -21.76
CA ALA A 28 -53.64 7.34 -22.30
C ALA A 28 -53.44 8.85 -22.46
N ASP A 29 -52.35 9.39 -21.95
CA ASP A 29 -51.81 10.66 -22.44
C ASP A 29 -50.27 10.59 -22.44
N GLN A 30 -49.71 10.78 -23.62
CA GLN A 30 -48.27 10.74 -23.89
C GLN A 30 -47.66 12.06 -23.43
N GLY A 31 -47.39 12.18 -22.13
CA GLY A 31 -46.61 13.27 -21.57
C GLY A 31 -45.12 13.08 -21.85
N VAL A 32 -44.58 13.89 -22.76
CA VAL A 32 -43.14 14.10 -22.99
C VAL A 32 -42.45 14.34 -21.64
N ARG A 33 -41.62 13.38 -21.20
CA ARG A 33 -40.73 13.58 -20.05
C ARG A 33 -39.61 14.54 -20.46
N PRO A 34 -39.43 15.69 -19.80
CA PRO A 34 -38.24 16.48 -20.03
C PRO A 34 -37.04 15.65 -19.58
N VAL A 35 -36.11 15.42 -20.50
CA VAL A 35 -34.78 14.90 -20.20
C VAL A 35 -34.12 15.93 -19.28
N LEU A 36 -34.02 15.61 -17.98
CA LEU A 36 -33.13 16.33 -17.08
C LEU A 36 -31.71 15.99 -17.51
N HIS A 37 -31.18 16.79 -18.43
CA HIS A 37 -29.74 16.88 -18.61
C HIS A 37 -29.16 17.25 -17.24
N ALA A 38 -28.33 16.38 -16.67
CA ALA A 38 -27.50 16.70 -15.53
C ALA A 38 -26.45 17.74 -15.96
N THR A 39 -26.90 18.98 -16.14
CA THR A 39 -26.03 20.14 -16.22
C THR A 39 -25.28 20.23 -14.91
N GLY A 40 -23.95 20.25 -15.00
CA GLY A 40 -23.03 20.26 -13.88
C GLY A 40 -23.49 21.18 -12.76
N SER A 41 -23.45 20.68 -11.53
CA SER A 41 -23.81 21.45 -10.35
C SER A 41 -23.08 22.79 -10.38
N PRO A 42 -23.80 23.93 -10.24
CA PRO A 42 -23.15 25.22 -10.16
C PRO A 42 -22.22 25.20 -8.95
N HIS A 43 -20.96 25.60 -9.17
CA HIS A 43 -20.01 25.85 -8.11
C HIS A 43 -20.57 27.03 -7.29
N VAL A 44 -21.37 26.74 -6.26
CA VAL A 44 -21.84 27.77 -5.33
C VAL A 44 -20.58 28.34 -4.71
N SER A 45 -20.24 29.58 -5.06
CA SER A 45 -19.18 30.35 -4.41
C SER A 45 -19.47 30.36 -2.91
N ALA A 46 -18.78 29.50 -2.18
CA ALA A 46 -19.10 29.22 -0.80
C ALA A 46 -18.64 30.39 0.07
N ILE A 47 -19.58 31.17 0.61
CA ILE A 47 -19.37 32.24 1.61
C ILE A 47 -18.35 31.76 2.63
N GLN A 48 -17.14 32.34 2.72
CA GLN A 48 -16.11 31.95 3.69
C GLN A 48 -16.36 32.61 5.06
N ILE A 49 -16.69 31.79 6.07
CA ILE A 49 -16.88 32.25 7.46
C ILE A 49 -15.64 31.83 8.26
N PRO A 50 -14.86 32.78 8.81
CA PRO A 50 -13.72 32.46 9.67
C PRO A 50 -14.13 31.60 10.87
N GLY A 51 -13.34 30.57 11.18
CA GLY A 51 -13.58 29.68 12.32
C GLY A 51 -14.60 28.56 12.11
N VAL A 52 -15.28 28.51 10.96
CA VAL A 52 -16.20 27.41 10.62
C VAL A 52 -15.49 26.41 9.72
N TRP A 53 -15.28 25.18 10.23
CA TRP A 53 -14.77 24.07 9.42
C TRP A 53 -15.82 23.63 8.41
N ARG A 54 -15.46 23.64 7.13
CA ARG A 54 -16.28 23.13 6.04
C ARG A 54 -15.89 21.70 5.72
N GLY A 55 -16.87 20.96 5.20
CA GLY A 55 -16.65 19.64 4.63
C GLY A 55 -15.51 19.57 3.62
N THR A 56 -15.21 20.65 2.89
CA THR A 56 -14.10 20.79 1.92
C THR A 56 -12.76 21.22 2.50
N ASP A 57 -12.73 21.73 3.74
CA ASP A 57 -11.50 22.24 4.38
C ASP A 57 -10.53 21.11 4.76
N TRP A 58 -10.94 19.85 4.56
CA TRP A 58 -10.04 18.69 4.58
C TRP A 58 -8.84 18.84 3.62
N GLN A 59 -9.01 19.60 2.52
CA GLN A 59 -7.94 19.91 1.56
C GLN A 59 -7.02 21.04 2.06
N LEU A 60 -7.55 22.00 2.83
CA LEU A 60 -6.78 23.12 3.38
C LEU A 60 -5.84 22.68 4.51
N GLY A 61 -6.21 21.62 5.23
CA GLY A 61 -5.35 20.91 6.18
C GLY A 61 -4.60 19.71 5.58
N ALA A 62 -4.56 19.59 4.23
CA ALA A 62 -3.84 18.51 3.57
C ALA A 62 -2.35 18.52 3.95
N CYS A 63 -1.76 17.32 4.01
CA CYS A 63 -0.40 17.12 4.49
C CYS A 63 0.55 18.07 3.74
N ARG A 64 1.25 18.98 4.43
CA ARG A 64 2.28 19.82 3.80
C ARG A 64 3.45 18.98 3.27
N ASN A 65 3.59 17.77 3.79
CA ASN A 65 4.54 16.77 3.34
C ASN A 65 3.75 15.66 2.61
N VAL A 66 3.75 15.70 1.28
CA VAL A 66 3.11 14.70 0.42
C VAL A 66 4.18 14.07 -0.47
N TRP A 67 4.14 12.75 -0.57
CA TRP A 67 4.98 12.01 -1.50
C TRP A 67 4.13 11.62 -2.72
N PRO A 68 4.49 12.04 -3.94
CA PRO A 68 3.73 11.64 -5.13
C PRO A 68 3.73 10.12 -5.24
N SER A 69 2.58 9.50 -5.51
CA SER A 69 2.54 8.04 -5.63
C SER A 69 3.19 7.54 -6.90
N GLY A 70 3.27 8.40 -7.93
CA GLY A 70 3.65 8.02 -9.29
C GLY A 70 2.50 7.39 -10.09
N HIS A 71 1.30 7.35 -9.50
CA HIS A 71 0.09 6.82 -10.12
C HIS A 71 -0.99 7.91 -10.10
N ALA A 72 -1.21 8.56 -11.24
CA ALA A 72 -2.13 9.70 -11.33
C ALA A 72 -3.54 9.38 -10.80
N ALA A 73 -4.06 8.18 -11.09
CA ALA A 73 -5.37 7.74 -10.60
C ALA A 73 -5.44 7.67 -9.07
N LEU A 74 -4.35 7.28 -8.40
CA LEU A 74 -4.29 7.26 -6.95
C LEU A 74 -4.08 8.67 -6.38
N ASP A 75 -3.18 9.46 -6.98
CA ASP A 75 -2.89 10.83 -6.54
C ASP A 75 -4.15 11.71 -6.55
N CYS A 76 -5.03 11.57 -7.56
CA CYS A 76 -6.32 12.27 -7.62
C CYS A 76 -7.23 12.01 -6.41
N GLU A 77 -7.12 10.82 -5.81
CA GLU A 77 -7.97 10.39 -4.71
C GLU A 77 -7.33 10.57 -3.33
N LEU A 78 -6.03 10.87 -3.26
CA LEU A 78 -5.34 11.07 -2.00
C LEU A 78 -5.31 12.55 -1.59
N PRO A 79 -5.54 12.87 -0.30
CA PRO A 79 -5.41 14.24 0.19
C PRO A 79 -4.05 14.85 -0.09
N GLY A 80 -4.05 15.99 -0.78
CA GLY A 80 -2.83 16.69 -1.18
C GLY A 80 -2.12 16.12 -2.41
N GLY A 81 -2.72 15.15 -3.12
CA GLY A 81 -2.19 14.65 -4.39
C GLY A 81 -1.15 13.54 -4.24
N GLY A 82 -1.17 12.77 -3.15
CA GLY A 82 -0.23 11.67 -2.94
C GLY A 82 -0.24 11.08 -1.52
N TRP A 83 0.78 10.29 -1.21
CA TRP A 83 0.92 9.66 0.10
C TRP A 83 1.15 10.69 1.21
N PRO A 84 0.51 10.54 2.39
CA PRO A 84 0.78 11.40 3.53
C PRO A 84 2.21 11.14 4.06
N GLY A 85 3.11 12.10 3.87
CA GLY A 85 4.54 11.97 4.19
C GLY A 85 4.87 12.01 5.69
N ASN A 86 3.88 12.12 6.57
CA ASN A 86 4.05 12.22 8.02
C ASN A 86 3.00 11.38 8.76
N ALA A 87 2.74 10.17 8.29
CA ALA A 87 1.71 9.34 8.88
C ALA A 87 1.99 7.84 8.74
N LEU A 88 1.23 7.06 9.51
CA LEU A 88 1.07 5.64 9.30
C LEU A 88 0.06 5.41 8.16
N ILE A 89 0.52 4.72 7.13
CA ILE A 89 -0.27 4.20 6.02
C ILE A 89 -0.36 2.68 6.18
N GLN A 90 -1.57 2.15 6.33
CA GLN A 90 -1.78 0.71 6.37
C GLN A 90 -2.22 0.18 5.02
N LEU A 91 -1.58 -0.90 4.59
CA LEU A 91 -1.81 -1.58 3.33
C LEU A 91 -2.22 -3.02 3.66
N GLN A 92 -3.47 -3.35 3.39
CA GLN A 92 -4.00 -4.71 3.53
C GLN A 92 -3.92 -5.40 2.17
N GLN A 93 -3.38 -6.60 2.13
CA GLN A 93 -3.34 -7.39 0.90
C GLN A 93 -3.48 -8.89 1.22
N PRO A 94 -4.04 -9.70 0.30
CA PRO A 94 -3.99 -11.15 0.44
C PRO A 94 -2.55 -11.64 0.61
N ALA A 95 -2.37 -12.80 1.25
CA ALA A 95 -1.10 -13.50 1.22
C ALA A 95 -0.61 -13.63 -0.23
N HIS A 96 0.70 -13.46 -0.42
CA HIS A 96 1.36 -13.57 -1.72
C HIS A 96 0.92 -12.56 -2.82
N CYS A 97 0.20 -11.49 -2.45
CA CYS A 97 -0.16 -10.42 -3.40
C CYS A 97 1.06 -9.69 -3.96
N HIS A 98 2.14 -9.52 -3.18
CA HIS A 98 3.43 -8.96 -3.65
C HIS A 98 3.31 -7.66 -4.48
N ALA A 99 2.38 -6.76 -4.12
CA ALA A 99 2.12 -5.53 -4.86
C ALA A 99 2.91 -4.31 -4.34
N GLU A 100 3.69 -4.50 -3.28
CA GLU A 100 4.31 -3.43 -2.48
C GLU A 100 5.26 -2.58 -3.32
N TRP A 101 6.16 -3.25 -4.04
CA TRP A 101 7.17 -2.58 -4.86
C TRP A 101 6.55 -1.95 -6.09
N ALA A 102 5.62 -2.62 -6.77
CA ALA A 102 4.96 -2.03 -7.93
C ALA A 102 4.16 -0.76 -7.56
N LEU A 103 3.55 -0.75 -6.38
CA LEU A 103 2.80 0.39 -5.86
C LEU A 103 3.71 1.52 -5.40
N LEU A 104 4.71 1.25 -4.56
CA LEU A 104 5.45 2.30 -3.84
C LEU A 104 6.78 2.71 -4.46
N LEU A 105 7.40 1.88 -5.28
CA LEU A 105 8.75 2.18 -5.78
C LEU A 105 8.85 3.53 -6.54
N PRO A 106 7.82 4.01 -7.28
CA PRO A 106 7.87 5.37 -7.85
C PRO A 106 7.92 6.46 -6.77
N ALA A 107 7.14 6.32 -5.70
CA ALA A 107 7.12 7.24 -4.56
C ALA A 107 8.46 7.23 -3.81
N LEU A 108 9.02 6.04 -3.56
CA LEU A 108 10.32 5.89 -2.89
C LEU A 108 11.44 6.52 -3.72
N ALA A 109 11.44 6.30 -5.04
CA ALA A 109 12.42 6.89 -5.95
C ALA A 109 12.31 8.42 -5.98
N ALA A 110 11.09 8.97 -5.99
CA ALA A 110 10.86 10.41 -5.92
C ALA A 110 11.39 11.00 -4.60
N GLY A 111 11.08 10.37 -3.46
CA GLY A 111 11.57 10.83 -2.15
C GLY A 111 13.09 10.76 -2.01
N VAL A 112 13.72 9.72 -2.52
CA VAL A 112 15.20 9.60 -2.57
C VAL A 112 15.82 10.71 -3.43
N ARG A 113 15.27 10.99 -4.61
CA ARG A 113 15.74 12.08 -5.49
C ARG A 113 15.56 13.45 -4.83
N GLN A 114 14.40 13.71 -4.23
CA GLN A 114 14.13 14.97 -3.53
C GLN A 114 15.06 15.17 -2.33
N HIS A 115 15.35 14.10 -1.58
CA HIS A 115 16.33 14.16 -0.50
C HIS A 115 17.73 14.50 -1.02
N ALA A 116 18.16 13.86 -2.11
CA ALA A 116 19.46 14.15 -2.72
C ALA A 116 19.55 15.59 -3.27
N ALA A 117 18.44 16.16 -3.75
CA ALA A 117 18.40 17.54 -4.23
C ALA A 117 18.32 18.60 -3.12
N SER A 118 17.67 18.28 -1.99
CA SER A 118 17.43 19.24 -0.89
C SER A 118 18.59 19.36 0.09
N ARG A 119 19.47 18.36 0.17
CA ARG A 119 20.64 18.40 1.05
C ARG A 119 21.92 18.59 0.24
N GLY A 120 22.63 19.69 0.47
CA GLY A 120 24.05 19.83 0.13
C GLY A 120 24.98 19.00 1.06
N ASP A 121 24.41 18.01 1.77
CA ASP A 121 25.07 17.18 2.78
C ASP A 121 25.43 15.84 2.13
N ALA A 122 26.66 15.36 2.35
CA ALA A 122 27.19 14.11 1.79
C ALA A 122 26.49 12.84 2.33
N ARG A 123 25.49 12.98 3.21
CA ARG A 123 24.82 11.87 3.88
C ARG A 123 23.74 11.22 3.02
N MET A 124 23.79 9.90 2.98
CA MET A 124 22.87 9.07 2.21
C MET A 124 21.63 8.71 3.03
N GLY A 125 20.51 9.39 2.77
CA GLY A 125 19.21 9.03 3.35
C GLY A 125 18.82 7.55 3.10
N GLN A 126 18.27 6.92 4.15
CA GLN A 126 17.98 5.50 4.25
C GLN A 126 16.47 5.20 4.18
N LEU A 127 16.12 4.10 3.52
CA LEU A 127 14.82 3.44 3.57
C LEU A 127 14.97 2.22 4.48
N VAL A 128 14.22 2.18 5.58
CA VAL A 128 14.28 1.06 6.53
C VAL A 128 13.19 0.06 6.20
N LEU A 129 13.59 -1.19 5.97
CA LEU A 129 12.70 -2.32 5.71
C LEU A 129 12.62 -3.17 6.98
N VAL A 130 11.46 -3.27 7.61
CA VAL A 130 11.28 -4.03 8.85
C VAL A 130 10.52 -5.32 8.56
N ALA A 131 11.21 -6.44 8.80
CA ALA A 131 10.74 -7.79 8.50
C ALA A 131 10.23 -7.99 7.05
N PRO A 132 10.95 -7.52 6.01
CA PRO A 132 10.51 -7.74 4.63
C PRO A 132 10.36 -9.24 4.34
N PRO A 133 9.26 -9.69 3.71
CA PRO A 133 9.01 -11.11 3.48
C PRO A 133 10.04 -11.73 2.55
N TYR A 134 10.61 -10.92 1.66
CA TYR A 134 11.69 -11.28 0.75
C TYR A 134 12.68 -10.12 0.63
N LEU A 135 13.93 -10.44 0.33
CA LEU A 135 14.91 -9.43 -0.02
C LEU A 135 14.50 -8.75 -1.34
N PRO A 136 14.49 -7.41 -1.40
CA PRO A 136 14.12 -6.74 -2.63
C PRO A 136 15.17 -6.96 -3.72
N PHE A 137 14.70 -7.04 -4.95
CA PHE A 137 15.57 -7.24 -6.11
C PHE A 137 16.37 -5.96 -6.41
N ALA A 138 17.59 -5.87 -5.87
CA ALA A 138 18.44 -4.69 -5.92
C ALA A 138 18.66 -4.11 -7.35
N PRO A 139 18.87 -4.90 -8.42
CA PRO A 139 19.04 -4.35 -9.77
C PRO A 139 17.84 -3.51 -10.24
N ALA A 140 16.62 -3.88 -9.86
CA ALA A 140 15.45 -3.10 -10.25
C ALA A 140 15.28 -1.85 -9.40
N LEU A 141 15.64 -1.89 -8.12
CA LEU A 141 15.72 -0.68 -7.30
C LEU A 141 16.73 0.30 -7.88
N GLN A 142 17.89 -0.19 -8.33
CA GLN A 142 18.91 0.63 -8.98
C GLN A 142 18.39 1.23 -10.30
N ALA A 143 17.69 0.45 -11.12
CA ALA A 143 17.05 0.95 -12.34
C ALA A 143 15.99 2.04 -12.05
N ALA A 144 15.32 1.97 -10.89
CA ALA A 144 14.42 3.01 -10.41
C ALA A 144 15.14 4.23 -9.77
N GLY A 145 16.47 4.21 -9.69
CA GLY A 145 17.28 5.30 -9.11
C GLY A 145 17.50 5.18 -7.60
N ILE A 146 17.27 4.01 -7.00
CA ILE A 146 17.52 3.73 -5.58
C ILE A 146 18.75 2.83 -5.45
N ASP A 147 19.85 3.40 -4.94
CA ASP A 147 21.06 2.63 -4.59
C ASP A 147 20.73 1.64 -3.45
N ALA A 148 21.16 0.38 -3.59
CA ALA A 148 20.99 -0.66 -2.57
C ALA A 148 21.59 -0.25 -1.21
N LYS A 149 22.63 0.60 -1.19
CA LYS A 149 23.21 1.15 0.05
C LYS A 149 22.28 2.08 0.82
N ARG A 150 21.15 2.47 0.22
CA ARG A 150 20.07 3.21 0.90
C ARG A 150 19.10 2.31 1.65
N LEU A 151 19.21 0.99 1.52
CA LEU A 151 18.32 0.05 2.17
C LEU A 151 18.96 -0.45 3.47
N CYS A 152 18.21 -0.32 4.57
CA CYS A 152 18.56 -0.94 5.84
C CYS A 152 17.46 -1.94 6.19
N ALA A 153 17.78 -3.23 6.13
CA ALA A 153 16.83 -4.29 6.46
C ALA A 153 16.99 -4.72 7.93
N VAL A 154 15.93 -4.55 8.71
CA VAL A 154 15.78 -5.14 10.04
C VAL A 154 15.16 -6.53 9.84
N GLN A 155 15.92 -7.56 10.18
CA GLN A 155 15.47 -8.94 10.08
C GLN A 155 14.30 -9.23 11.03
N PRO A 156 13.45 -10.23 10.73
CA PRO A 156 12.37 -10.64 11.62
C PRO A 156 12.88 -10.84 13.06
N GLY A 157 12.23 -10.15 13.99
CA GLY A 157 12.55 -10.18 15.41
C GLY A 157 11.85 -11.33 16.13
N ARG A 158 12.06 -11.41 17.45
CA ARG A 158 11.44 -12.44 18.29
C ARG A 158 9.93 -12.22 18.48
N SER A 159 9.47 -10.98 18.39
CA SER A 159 8.06 -10.61 18.57
C SER A 159 7.64 -9.48 17.65
N ALA A 160 6.32 -9.37 17.42
CA ALA A 160 5.72 -8.26 16.67
C ALA A 160 5.92 -6.91 17.41
N GLN A 161 5.97 -6.94 18.75
CA GLN A 161 6.24 -5.76 19.57
C GLN A 161 7.66 -5.22 19.36
N ASP A 162 8.67 -6.10 19.30
CA ASP A 162 10.06 -5.70 19.06
C ASP A 162 10.23 -5.08 17.67
N LEU A 163 9.56 -5.65 16.66
CA LEU A 163 9.56 -5.10 15.30
C LEU A 163 8.83 -3.76 15.22
N ALA A 164 7.70 -3.61 15.92
CA ALA A 164 7.02 -2.32 16.02
C ALA A 164 7.89 -1.28 16.75
N TRP A 165 8.60 -1.69 17.79
CA TRP A 165 9.60 -0.82 18.45
C TRP A 165 10.74 -0.45 17.50
N ALA A 166 11.25 -1.37 16.69
CA ALA A 166 12.27 -1.08 15.68
C ALA A 166 11.77 -0.06 14.63
N CYS A 167 10.50 -0.15 14.20
CA CYS A 167 9.89 0.85 13.34
C CYS A 167 9.89 2.24 14.00
N GLU A 168 9.50 2.31 15.27
CA GLU A 168 9.50 3.54 16.04
C GLU A 168 10.90 4.14 16.17
N GLN A 169 11.91 3.33 16.49
CA GLN A 169 13.29 3.81 16.57
C GLN A 169 13.81 4.30 15.22
N ALA A 170 13.54 3.56 14.14
CA ALA A 170 13.90 3.98 12.78
C ALA A 170 13.27 5.34 12.42
N LEU A 171 12.00 5.56 12.81
CA LEU A 171 11.33 6.84 12.60
C LEU A 171 12.00 8.00 13.35
N HIS A 172 12.74 7.77 14.44
CA HIS A 172 13.49 8.81 15.17
C HIS A 172 14.90 9.05 14.60
N CYS A 173 15.45 8.14 13.80
CA CYS A 173 16.82 8.27 13.27
C CYS A 173 16.93 9.36 12.19
N ARG A 174 17.69 10.44 12.40
CA ARG A 174 17.76 11.62 11.48
C ARG A 174 17.89 11.31 9.97
N ASP A 175 18.61 10.26 9.61
CA ASP A 175 18.92 9.95 8.20
C ASP A 175 17.94 8.93 7.57
N VAL A 176 16.90 8.51 8.30
CA VAL A 176 15.80 7.69 7.76
C VAL A 176 14.80 8.59 7.03
N LEU A 177 14.51 8.25 5.78
CA LEU A 177 13.53 8.91 4.92
C LEU A 177 12.13 8.34 5.13
N ALA A 178 12.04 7.02 5.23
CA ALA A 178 10.80 6.30 5.39
C ALA A 178 11.04 4.92 5.99
N VAL A 179 9.97 4.37 6.57
CA VAL A 179 9.94 3.00 7.08
C VAL A 179 8.88 2.20 6.34
N LEU A 180 9.26 1.00 5.91
CA LEU A 180 8.39 0.00 5.30
C LEU A 180 8.39 -1.22 6.22
N ALA A 181 7.24 -1.65 6.70
CA ALA A 181 7.14 -2.69 7.72
C ALA A 181 6.11 -3.75 7.32
N TRP A 182 6.49 -5.02 7.38
CA TRP A 182 5.59 -6.16 7.17
C TRP A 182 5.39 -6.86 8.49
N LEU A 183 4.32 -6.49 9.20
CA LEU A 183 4.06 -6.96 10.56
C LEU A 183 2.70 -7.66 10.59
N PRO A 184 2.49 -8.59 11.53
CA PRO A 184 1.15 -9.12 11.77
C PRO A 184 0.22 -8.02 12.32
N GLU A 185 -1.00 -8.41 12.70
CA GLU A 185 -1.89 -7.49 13.39
C GLU A 185 -1.27 -6.99 14.71
N LEU A 186 -1.38 -5.68 14.95
CA LEU A 186 -0.83 -5.01 16.11
C LEU A 186 -1.94 -4.42 16.96
N PRO A 187 -1.81 -4.41 18.30
CA PRO A 187 -2.74 -3.72 19.17
C PRO A 187 -2.90 -2.23 18.81
N ALA A 188 -4.12 -1.70 18.98
CA ALA A 188 -4.42 -0.30 18.66
C ALA A 188 -3.53 0.72 19.39
N SER A 189 -3.05 0.39 20.60
CA SER A 189 -2.09 1.20 21.36
C SER A 189 -0.74 1.31 20.63
N THR A 190 -0.20 0.20 20.14
CA THR A 190 1.03 0.16 19.34
C THR A 190 0.87 0.93 18.04
N LEU A 191 -0.24 0.71 17.30
CA LEU A 191 -0.52 1.46 16.07
C LEU A 191 -0.63 2.97 16.31
N ARG A 192 -1.22 3.38 17.43
CA ARG A 192 -1.34 4.81 17.80
C ARG A 192 0.03 5.41 18.10
N ARG A 193 0.90 4.68 18.80
CA ARG A 193 2.28 5.10 19.07
C ARG A 193 3.08 5.27 17.77
N LEU A 194 2.96 4.31 16.84
CA LEU A 194 3.58 4.40 15.51
C LEU A 194 3.06 5.58 14.68
N GLN A 195 1.74 5.82 14.68
CA GLN A 195 1.15 6.97 14.01
C GLN A 195 1.65 8.30 14.61
N LEU A 196 1.82 8.38 15.93
CA LEU A 196 2.38 9.57 16.59
C LEU A 196 3.86 9.77 16.24
N ALA A 197 4.66 8.70 16.22
CA ALA A 197 6.07 8.77 15.82
C ALA A 197 6.23 9.22 14.35
N ALA A 198 5.43 8.68 13.43
CA ALA A 198 5.43 9.08 12.03
C ALA A 198 5.05 10.57 11.86
N ALA A 199 4.04 11.02 12.62
CA ALA A 199 3.58 12.40 12.59
C ALA A 199 4.60 13.38 13.18
N SER A 200 5.19 13.06 14.34
CA SER A 200 6.15 13.94 15.02
C SER A 200 7.47 14.06 14.27
N GLN A 201 7.93 12.98 13.63
CA GLN A 201 9.18 12.94 12.88
C GLN A 201 9.01 13.38 11.42
N GLY A 202 7.78 13.59 10.97
CA GLY A 202 7.49 14.05 9.62
C GLY A 202 7.86 13.02 8.53
N ARG A 203 7.68 11.72 8.82
CA ARG A 203 8.11 10.63 7.95
C ARG A 203 6.98 9.64 7.69
N PRO A 204 6.87 9.08 6.48
CA PRO A 204 5.87 8.05 6.22
C PRO A 204 6.32 6.71 6.80
N LEU A 205 5.36 5.99 7.37
CA LEU A 205 5.46 4.59 7.73
C LEU A 205 4.42 3.82 6.93
N TRP A 206 4.86 2.97 6.01
CA TRP A 206 3.98 2.01 5.35
C TRP A 206 4.00 0.69 6.10
N LEU A 207 2.83 0.22 6.50
CA LEU A 207 2.63 -1.01 7.26
C LEU A 207 1.79 -1.98 6.43
N TRP A 208 2.40 -3.07 5.97
CA TRP A 208 1.71 -4.16 5.29
C TRP A 208 1.22 -5.18 6.28
N GLN A 209 -0.03 -5.57 6.09
CA GLN A 209 -0.71 -6.60 6.87
C GLN A 209 -1.50 -7.49 5.92
N GLU A 210 -1.69 -8.74 6.32
CA GLU A 210 -2.57 -9.64 5.60
C GLU A 210 -4.02 -9.14 5.67
N SER A 211 -4.77 -9.32 4.57
CA SER A 211 -6.18 -8.96 4.49
C SER A 211 -6.99 -9.73 5.52
N GLN A 212 -7.70 -8.99 6.37
CA GLN A 212 -8.63 -9.54 7.36
C GLN A 212 -10.06 -9.57 6.80
N ALA A 213 -10.83 -10.58 7.20
CA ALA A 213 -12.25 -10.70 6.84
C ALA A 213 -13.10 -9.60 7.52
N GLU A 214 -12.77 -9.24 8.77
CA GLU A 214 -13.55 -8.30 9.56
C GLU A 214 -12.96 -6.87 9.54
N PRO A 215 -13.80 -5.84 9.37
CA PRO A 215 -13.37 -4.45 9.48
C PRO A 215 -13.03 -4.11 10.93
N HIS A 216 -11.75 -3.92 11.21
CA HIS A 216 -11.28 -3.43 12.51
C HIS A 216 -10.97 -1.92 12.46
N SER A 217 -11.16 -1.22 13.58
CA SER A 217 -10.75 0.19 13.70
C SER A 217 -9.23 0.32 13.74
N SER A 218 -8.70 1.43 13.21
CA SER A 218 -7.26 1.69 13.22
C SER A 218 -6.95 3.20 13.29
N PRO A 219 -5.88 3.60 14.00
CA PRO A 219 -5.44 4.99 14.07
C PRO A 219 -4.71 5.48 12.80
N ALA A 220 -4.35 4.61 11.86
CA ALA A 220 -3.65 4.99 10.62
C ALA A 220 -4.36 6.12 9.87
N ALA A 221 -3.62 7.09 9.32
CA ALA A 221 -4.21 8.22 8.61
C ALA A 221 -4.79 7.82 7.24
N LEU A 222 -4.18 6.81 6.61
CA LEU A 222 -4.60 6.24 5.34
C LEU A 222 -4.64 4.71 5.48
N ARG A 223 -5.71 4.09 5.01
CA ARG A 223 -5.84 2.62 4.93
C ARG A 223 -6.31 2.24 3.54
N LEU A 224 -5.60 1.31 2.93
CA LEU A 224 -5.92 0.78 1.61
C LEU A 224 -6.00 -0.74 1.69
N ARG A 225 -6.88 -1.33 0.89
CA ARG A 225 -6.89 -2.76 0.55
C ARG A 225 -6.45 -2.92 -0.89
N LEU A 226 -5.53 -3.84 -1.13
CA LEU A 226 -4.90 -4.11 -2.40
C LEU A 226 -5.29 -5.51 -2.88
N GLU A 227 -5.81 -5.60 -4.10
CA GLU A 227 -6.20 -6.86 -4.73
C GLU A 227 -5.60 -6.95 -6.13
N ARG A 228 -4.85 -8.02 -6.41
CA ARG A 228 -4.34 -8.25 -7.76
C ARG A 228 -5.48 -8.74 -8.64
N VAL A 229 -5.61 -8.10 -9.80
CA VAL A 229 -6.46 -8.59 -10.88
C VAL A 229 -5.56 -9.34 -11.84
N THR A 230 -5.76 -10.65 -11.93
CA THR A 230 -5.07 -11.49 -12.92
C THR A 230 -5.68 -11.26 -14.30
N ALA A 231 -4.86 -11.33 -15.34
CA ALA A 231 -5.35 -11.25 -16.71
C ALA A 231 -6.34 -12.39 -16.96
N ASP A 232 -7.58 -12.05 -17.28
CA ASP A 232 -8.54 -13.03 -17.76
C ASP A 232 -8.34 -13.22 -19.27
N SER A 233 -8.10 -14.47 -19.67
CA SER A 233 -7.85 -14.84 -21.07
C SER A 233 -9.06 -14.53 -21.96
N ALA A 234 -10.27 -14.46 -21.38
CA ALA A 234 -11.50 -14.10 -22.09
C ALA A 234 -11.74 -12.59 -22.22
N ALA A 235 -11.17 -11.77 -21.33
CA ALA A 235 -11.52 -10.34 -21.22
C ALA A 235 -10.45 -9.37 -21.74
N GLN A 236 -9.31 -9.86 -22.23
CA GLN A 236 -8.16 -9.02 -22.70
C GLN A 236 -7.72 -7.96 -21.66
N GLN A 237 -7.97 -8.21 -20.38
CA GLN A 237 -7.59 -7.31 -19.31
C GLN A 237 -6.13 -7.57 -18.94
N ALA A 238 -5.29 -6.54 -19.04
CA ALA A 238 -3.92 -6.60 -18.55
C ALA A 238 -3.89 -6.84 -17.04
N PRO A 239 -2.88 -7.55 -16.51
CA PRO A 239 -2.74 -7.72 -15.07
C PRO A 239 -2.63 -6.36 -14.38
N GLY A 240 -3.37 -6.21 -13.28
CA GLY A 240 -3.54 -4.93 -12.60
C GLY A 240 -3.61 -5.07 -11.08
N LEU A 241 -3.69 -3.93 -10.42
CA LEU A 241 -3.93 -3.81 -8.99
C LEU A 241 -5.20 -2.99 -8.79
N GLN A 242 -6.18 -3.53 -8.08
CA GLN A 242 -7.30 -2.77 -7.57
C GLN A 242 -6.98 -2.26 -6.16
N ILE A 243 -7.20 -0.97 -5.94
CA ILE A 243 -7.00 -0.32 -4.65
C ILE A 243 -8.34 0.16 -4.12
N GLN A 244 -8.78 -0.43 -3.02
CA GLN A 244 -9.94 0.06 -2.27
C GLN A 244 -9.45 0.96 -1.12
N ILE A 245 -9.91 2.21 -1.09
CA ILE A 245 -9.61 3.12 0.02
C ILE A 245 -10.55 2.80 1.19
N LEU A 246 -10.01 2.21 2.26
CA LEU A 246 -10.79 1.88 3.46
C LEU A 246 -10.91 3.07 4.42
N LYS A 247 -9.90 3.94 4.45
CA LYS A 247 -9.86 5.14 5.29
C LYS A 247 -8.97 6.19 4.65
N ARG A 248 -9.50 7.40 4.52
CA ARG A 248 -8.75 8.62 4.19
C ARG A 248 -9.41 9.83 4.84
N ARG A 249 -8.74 10.98 4.80
CA ARG A 249 -9.41 12.27 5.02
C ARG A 249 -10.20 12.65 3.76
N GLY A 250 -11.34 13.30 3.91
CA GLY A 250 -12.19 13.72 2.79
C GLY A 250 -13.37 12.79 2.54
N PRO A 251 -14.06 12.95 1.39
CA PRO A 251 -15.29 12.22 1.08
C PRO A 251 -15.05 10.72 0.94
N LEU A 252 -16.11 9.93 1.12
CA LEU A 252 -16.06 8.49 0.88
C LEU A 252 -15.77 8.23 -0.61
N LEU A 253 -14.90 7.25 -0.88
CA LEU A 253 -14.69 6.73 -2.22
C LEU A 253 -15.18 5.28 -2.23
N GLU A 254 -16.31 5.04 -2.89
CA GLU A 254 -16.93 3.70 -2.93
C GLU A 254 -16.29 2.79 -3.98
N ARG A 255 -15.71 3.37 -5.03
CA ARG A 255 -15.20 2.62 -6.18
C ARG A 255 -13.70 2.32 -6.01
N PRO A 256 -13.27 1.07 -6.22
CA PRO A 256 -11.85 0.75 -6.27
C PRO A 256 -11.14 1.48 -7.41
N ILE A 257 -9.90 1.89 -7.17
CA ILE A 257 -9.03 2.54 -8.14
C ILE A 257 -8.27 1.46 -8.90
N PRO A 258 -8.45 1.31 -10.23
CA PRO A 258 -7.64 0.41 -11.02
C PRO A 258 -6.27 1.02 -11.29
N LEU A 259 -5.21 0.26 -11.03
CA LEU A 259 -3.85 0.58 -11.40
C LEU A 259 -3.30 -0.47 -12.38
N PRO A 260 -2.96 -0.08 -13.61
CA PRO A 260 -2.28 -0.98 -14.53
C PRO A 260 -0.86 -1.24 -14.03
N LEU A 261 -0.48 -2.52 -13.90
CA LEU A 261 0.88 -2.91 -13.52
C LEU A 261 1.83 -3.01 -14.74
N SER A 262 1.28 -2.90 -15.96
CA SER A 262 2.00 -2.99 -17.24
C SER A 262 3.00 -1.85 -17.47
N GLN A 263 2.88 -0.73 -16.76
CA GLN A 263 3.78 0.42 -16.87
C GLN A 263 5.18 0.17 -16.30
N TRP A 264 5.41 -0.96 -15.61
CA TRP A 264 6.75 -1.29 -15.15
C TRP A 264 7.49 -2.18 -16.14
N ALA A 265 8.33 -1.56 -16.97
CA ALA A 265 9.24 -2.27 -17.86
C ALA A 265 10.43 -2.88 -17.06
N TRP A 266 10.19 -3.95 -16.28
CA TRP A 266 11.27 -4.74 -15.68
C TRP A 266 11.98 -5.60 -16.73
N GLN A 267 11.40 -5.77 -17.92
CA GLN A 267 11.92 -6.67 -18.95
C GLN A 267 13.39 -6.41 -19.30
N PRO A 268 13.84 -5.16 -19.55
CA PRO A 268 15.26 -4.91 -19.83
C PRO A 268 16.16 -5.27 -18.64
N VAL A 269 15.71 -5.01 -17.41
CA VAL A 269 16.47 -5.34 -16.19
C VAL A 269 16.59 -6.86 -16.02
N LEU A 270 15.48 -7.59 -16.22
CA LEU A 270 15.44 -9.04 -16.13
C LEU A 270 16.28 -9.70 -17.23
N GLN A 271 16.20 -9.20 -18.47
CA GLN A 271 17.02 -9.67 -19.59
C GLN A 271 18.51 -9.45 -19.31
N ALA A 272 18.89 -8.26 -18.85
CA ALA A 272 20.28 -7.95 -18.50
C ALA A 272 20.80 -8.83 -17.33
N GLN A 273 19.92 -9.21 -16.40
CA GLN A 273 20.28 -10.12 -15.31
C GLN A 273 20.44 -11.57 -15.81
N ALA A 274 19.52 -12.04 -16.67
CA ALA A 274 19.60 -13.37 -17.26
C ALA A 274 20.90 -13.53 -18.09
N GLN A 275 21.25 -12.51 -18.89
CA GLN A 275 22.51 -12.49 -19.64
C GLN A 275 23.74 -12.52 -18.73
N ARG A 276 23.73 -11.78 -17.61
CA ARG A 276 24.83 -11.82 -16.62
C ARG A 276 24.97 -13.21 -15.99
N HIS A 277 23.86 -13.84 -15.63
CA HIS A 277 23.87 -15.17 -15.02
C HIS A 277 24.36 -16.24 -16.01
N ALA A 278 23.98 -16.13 -17.30
CA ALA A 278 24.48 -16.98 -18.37
C ALA A 278 26.01 -16.86 -18.50
N ARG A 279 26.53 -15.62 -18.60
CA ARG A 279 27.99 -15.38 -18.66
C ARG A 279 28.73 -15.92 -17.44
N GLN A 280 28.22 -15.69 -16.24
CA GLN A 280 28.82 -16.23 -15.01
C GLN A 280 28.83 -17.76 -14.99
N SER A 281 27.76 -18.40 -15.49
CA SER A 281 27.71 -19.85 -15.60
C SER A 281 28.69 -20.41 -16.64
N GLU A 282 28.87 -19.71 -17.77
CA GLU A 282 29.85 -20.04 -18.81
C GLU A 282 31.29 -19.90 -18.27
N GLU A 283 31.59 -18.77 -17.61
CA GLU A 283 32.88 -18.53 -16.96
C GLU A 283 33.18 -19.58 -15.89
N ALA A 284 32.20 -19.91 -15.04
CA ALA A 284 32.35 -20.97 -14.03
C ALA A 284 32.59 -22.35 -14.67
N ALA A 285 31.88 -22.67 -15.76
CA ALA A 285 32.08 -23.93 -16.49
C ALA A 285 33.48 -24.00 -17.12
N MET A 286 33.98 -22.91 -17.71
CA MET A 286 35.34 -22.83 -18.25
C MET A 286 36.41 -23.01 -17.16
N LEU A 287 36.23 -22.40 -15.99
CA LEU A 287 37.16 -22.57 -14.85
C LEU A 287 37.17 -24.02 -14.33
N MET A 288 36.03 -24.72 -14.34
CA MET A 288 35.96 -26.13 -13.96
C MET A 288 36.60 -27.05 -15.01
N GLN A 289 36.47 -26.74 -16.30
CA GLN A 289 37.14 -27.48 -17.38
C GLN A 289 38.66 -27.23 -17.42
N GLY A 290 39.10 -26.00 -17.11
CA GLY A 290 40.52 -25.65 -16.96
C GLY A 290 41.20 -26.34 -15.76
N ARG A 291 40.43 -26.72 -14.72
CA ARG A 291 40.93 -27.56 -13.62
C ARG A 291 41.05 -29.04 -14.00
N MET A 292 40.22 -29.55 -14.91
CA MET A 292 40.32 -30.95 -15.36
C MET A 292 41.48 -31.22 -16.33
N THR A 293 41.98 -30.20 -17.01
CA THR A 293 43.09 -30.32 -17.97
C THR A 293 44.48 -30.20 -17.35
N ALA A 294 44.58 -29.82 -16.07
CA ALA A 294 45.84 -29.75 -15.31
C ALA A 294 46.14 -31.02 -14.46
N ALA A 295 45.37 -32.10 -14.61
CA ALA A 295 45.75 -33.40 -14.09
C ALA A 295 46.76 -34.03 -15.07
N ALA A 296 48.04 -33.67 -14.90
CA ALA A 296 49.14 -34.33 -15.60
C ALA A 296 49.08 -35.85 -15.33
N PRO A 297 49.32 -36.71 -16.34
CA PRO A 297 49.34 -38.15 -16.13
C PRO A 297 50.43 -38.46 -15.10
N ALA A 298 50.06 -39.18 -14.03
CA ALA A 298 51.00 -39.72 -13.07
C ALA A 298 52.03 -40.57 -13.83
N THR A 299 53.25 -40.05 -13.97
CA THR A 299 54.41 -40.80 -14.45
C THR A 299 54.61 -42.01 -13.55
N ALA A 300 54.26 -43.18 -14.06
CA ALA A 300 54.59 -44.46 -13.46
C ALA A 300 56.12 -44.55 -13.30
N SER A 301 56.59 -44.66 -12.07
CA SER A 301 57.97 -45.05 -11.77
C SER A 301 58.02 -46.54 -11.45
N PRO A 302 58.98 -47.29 -12.01
CA PRO A 302 59.08 -48.73 -11.83
C PRO A 302 59.90 -49.06 -10.59
N TRP A 303 59.38 -49.91 -9.72
CA TRP A 303 60.18 -50.69 -8.78
C TRP A 303 59.70 -52.15 -8.90
N MET A 304 60.50 -52.98 -9.57
CA MET A 304 61.39 -53.96 -8.95
C MET A 304 60.64 -54.98 -8.10
N THR A 305 60.26 -56.08 -8.75
CA THR A 305 59.82 -57.33 -8.12
C THR A 305 61.08 -58.17 -7.86
N GLU A 306 61.38 -58.42 -6.59
CA GLU A 306 62.20 -59.55 -6.16
C GLU A 306 61.29 -60.61 -5.55
N ALA A 307 61.67 -61.87 -5.82
CA ALA A 307 61.13 -63.18 -5.41
C ALA A 307 59.91 -63.72 -6.18
#